data_AF-A0A1S8Y8Y3-F1
#
_entry.id   AF-A0A1S8Y8Y3-F1
#
_cell.length_a   1.000
_cell.length_b   1.000
_cell.length_c   1.000
_cell.angle_alpha   90.00
_cell.angle_beta   90.00
_cell.angle_gamma   90.00
#
_symmetry.space_group_name_H-M   'P 1'
#
loop_
_entity.id
_entity.type
_entity.pdbx_description
1 polymer ?
#
loop_
_entity_poly.entity_id
_entity_poly.type
_entity_poly.pdbx_seq_one_letter_code
_entity_poly.pdbx_strand_id
1 'polypeptide(L)' 'MKVNDRVTVKTDGGPRRHGTILAVEPFSEGTMFLVALEDYPMGIWFFNETAHPDGIFVELRGE' A
#
# COMPACT_ATOMS: atom_id res chain seq x y z
N MET A 1 6.89 -1.25 -8.18
CA MET A 1 5.55 -1.76 -7.80
C MET A 1 4.62 -1.66 -9.00
N LYS A 2 3.91 -2.73 -9.32
CA LYS A 2 2.93 -2.85 -10.42
C LYS A 2 1.76 -3.74 -9.99
N VAL A 3 0.70 -3.76 -10.79
CA VAL A 3 -0.45 -4.67 -10.59
C VAL A 3 0.05 -6.12 -10.46
N ASN A 4 -0.55 -6.85 -9.51
CA ASN A 4 -0.22 -8.21 -9.06
C ASN A 4 1.06 -8.36 -8.21
N ASP A 5 1.83 -7.31 -7.95
CA ASP A 5 2.93 -7.40 -6.98
C ASP A 5 2.37 -7.64 -5.56
N ARG A 6 3.07 -8.47 -4.79
CA ARG A 6 2.81 -8.65 -3.35
C ARG A 6 3.52 -7.57 -2.56
N VAL A 7 2.79 -6.99 -1.62
CA VAL A 7 3.24 -5.84 -0.83
C VAL A 7 2.95 -6.02 0.65
N THR A 8 3.57 -5.16 1.46
CA THR A 8 3.14 -4.91 2.82
C THR A 8 2.72 -3.46 2.96
N VAL A 9 1.65 -3.23 3.70
CA VAL A 9 1.14 -1.90 4.05
C VAL A 9 1.42 -1.65 5.52
N LYS A 10 2.22 -0.62 5.83
CA LYS A 10 2.33 -0.03 7.18
C LYS A 10 1.28 1.08 7.28
N THR A 11 0.56 1.10 8.40
CA THR A 11 -0.29 2.23 8.82
C THR A 11 0.14 2.66 10.21
N ASP A 12 -0.15 3.91 10.58
CA ASP A 12 0.22 4.44 11.90
C ASP A 12 -0.30 3.55 13.03
N GLY A 13 0.59 3.22 13.98
CA GLY A 13 0.31 2.40 15.17
C GLY A 13 -0.07 0.93 14.94
N GLY A 14 -0.22 0.46 13.70
CA GLY A 14 -0.71 -0.89 13.38
C GLY A 14 0.38 -1.87 12.94
N PRO A 15 0.13 -3.19 13.04
CA PRO A 15 1.00 -4.19 12.41
C PRO A 15 0.99 -4.04 10.89
N ARG A 16 2.07 -4.44 10.23
CA ARG A 16 2.11 -4.47 8.76
C ARG A 16 1.11 -5.48 8.24
N ARG A 17 0.36 -5.09 7.21
CA ARG A 17 -0.65 -5.95 6.57
C ARG A 17 -0.17 -6.40 5.20
N HIS A 18 -0.35 -7.68 4.88
CA HIS A 18 0.00 -8.23 3.57
C HIS A 18 -1.11 -7.97 2.55
N GLY A 19 -0.72 -7.72 1.30
CA GLY A 19 -1.69 -7.55 0.23
C GLY A 19 -1.11 -7.66 -1.17
N THR A 20 -1.98 -7.52 -2.16
CA THR A 20 -1.65 -7.54 -3.58
C THR A 20 -2.15 -6.27 -4.26
N ILE A 21 -1.33 -5.69 -5.14
CA ILE A 21 -1.73 -4.50 -5.89
C ILE A 21 -2.76 -4.88 -6.96
N LEU A 22 -3.93 -4.24 -6.92
CA LEU A 22 -4.99 -4.37 -7.93
C LEU A 22 -4.92 -3.27 -8.99
N ALA A 23 -4.52 -2.05 -8.61
CA ALA A 23 -4.43 -0.91 -9.51
C ALA A 23 -3.34 0.07 -9.05
N VAL A 24 -2.81 0.84 -10.00
CA VAL A 24 -1.80 1.88 -9.79
C VAL A 24 -2.23 3.12 -10.57
N GLU A 25 -2.41 4.23 -9.87
CA GLU A 25 -2.90 5.49 -10.46
C GLU A 25 -2.00 6.66 -10.06
N PRO A 26 -1.84 7.68 -10.93
CA PRO A 26 -1.18 8.92 -10.55
C PRO A 26 -2.01 9.69 -9.51
N PHE A 27 -1.33 10.32 -8.56
CA PHE A 27 -1.95 11.14 -7.51
C PHE A 27 -1.18 12.43 -7.32
N SER A 28 -1.82 13.48 -6.76
CA SER A 28 -1.15 14.78 -6.56
C SER A 28 0.10 14.67 -5.70
N GLU A 29 0.13 13.72 -4.78
CA GLU A 29 1.28 13.45 -3.88
C GLU A 29 2.17 12.31 -4.37
N GLY A 30 2.01 11.85 -5.62
CA GLY A 30 2.85 10.83 -6.25
C GLY A 30 2.06 9.71 -6.89
N THR A 31 1.97 8.56 -6.22
CA THR A 31 1.31 7.35 -6.75
C THR A 31 0.40 6.73 -5.70
N MET A 32 -0.77 6.32 -6.14
CA MET A 32 -1.78 5.66 -5.31
C MET A 32 -1.93 4.22 -5.76
N PHE A 33 -2.04 3.30 -4.80
CA PHE A 33 -2.09 1.87 -5.01
C PHE A 33 -3.39 1.32 -4.40
N LEU A 34 -4.20 0.63 -5.20
CA LEU A 34 -5.32 -0.14 -4.66
C LEU A 34 -4.75 -1.48 -4.22
N VAL A 35 -4.78 -1.77 -2.92
CA VAL A 35 -4.20 -3.01 -2.37
C VAL A 35 -5.30 -3.87 -1.79
N ALA A 36 -5.49 -5.07 -2.35
CA ALA A 36 -6.28 -6.13 -1.74
C ALA A 36 -5.55 -6.68 -0.52
N LEU A 37 -6.12 -6.46 0.66
CA LEU A 37 -5.62 -7.06 1.90
C LEU A 37 -6.24 -8.45 2.09
N GLU A 38 -5.61 -9.31 2.88
CA GLU A 38 -6.10 -10.67 3.13
C GLU A 38 -7.52 -10.69 3.73
N ASP A 39 -7.81 -9.75 4.62
CA ASP A 39 -9.11 -9.57 5.28
C ASP A 39 -10.05 -8.59 4.54
N TYR A 40 -9.54 -7.90 3.51
CA TYR A 40 -10.29 -6.93 2.72
C TYR A 40 -10.00 -7.07 1.22
N PRO A 41 -10.58 -8.10 0.55
CA PRO A 41 -10.19 -8.50 -0.80
C PRO A 41 -10.63 -7.51 -1.89
N MET A 42 -11.62 -6.66 -1.62
CA MET A 42 -12.01 -5.58 -2.55
C MET A 42 -10.94 -4.49 -2.67
N GLY A 43 -10.03 -4.44 -1.71
CA GLY A 43 -8.91 -3.52 -1.66
C GLY A 43 -9.22 -2.15 -1.06
N ILE A 44 -8.16 -1.53 -0.58
CA ILE A 44 -8.16 -0.18 -0.02
C ILE A 44 -7.10 0.62 -0.78
N TRP A 45 -7.41 1.87 -1.08
CA TRP A 45 -6.43 2.76 -1.69
C TRP A 45 -5.45 3.30 -0.65
N PHE A 46 -4.17 3.22 -0.98
CA PHE A 46 -3.06 3.76 -0.18
C PHE A 46 -2.16 4.62 -1.05
N PHE A 47 -1.49 5.60 -0.44
CA PHE A 47 -0.37 6.32 -1.01
C PHE A 47 0.75 6.38 0.04
N ASN A 48 1.98 6.63 -0.39
CA ASN A 48 3.11 6.72 0.53
C ASN A 48 3.24 8.15 1.04
N GLU A 49 2.96 8.35 2.33
CA GLU A 49 3.08 9.66 2.96
C GLU A 49 4.56 10.03 3.14
N THR A 50 4.93 11.25 2.74
CA THR A 50 6.33 11.73 2.84
C THR A 50 6.54 12.72 3.97
N ALA A 51 5.46 13.23 4.58
CA ALA A 51 5.52 14.26 5.60
C ALA A 51 5.82 13.71 7.01
N HIS A 52 5.50 12.44 7.29
CA HIS A 52 5.64 11.85 8.62
C HIS A 52 6.30 10.46 8.56
N PRO A 53 7.32 10.17 9.40
CA PRO A 53 8.01 8.87 9.42
C PRO A 53 7.10 7.71 9.86
N ASP A 54 6.02 8.02 10.58
CA ASP A 54 4.99 7.07 11.01
C ASP A 54 3.76 7.03 10.09
N GLY A 55 3.85 7.67 8.93
CA GLY A 55 2.80 7.68 7.93
C GLY A 55 2.51 6.31 7.31
N ILE A 56 1.68 6.35 6.28
CA ILE A 56 1.28 5.15 5.53
C ILE A 56 2.34 4.85 4.48
N PHE A 57 2.76 3.58 4.41
CA PHE A 57 3.74 3.11 3.43
C PHE A 57 3.32 1.77 2.82
N VAL A 58 3.24 1.74 1.50
CA VAL A 58 3.15 0.53 0.68
C VAL A 58 4.55 0.21 0.18
N GLU A 59 5.04 -0.98 0.53
CA GLU A 59 6.38 -1.44 0.20
C GLU A 59 6.32 -2.82 -0.43
N LEU A 60 7.19 -3.08 -1.41
CA LEU A 60 7.37 -4.42 -1.95
C LEU A 60 7.74 -5.37 -0.82
N ARG A 61 7.14 -6.56 -0.83
CA ARG A 61 7.60 -7.62 0.04
C ARG A 61 8.99 -8.05 -0.47
N GLY A 62 10.04 -7.69 0.27
CA GLY A 62 11.35 -8.31 0.08
C GLY A 62 11.24 -9.81 0.35
N GLU A 63 11.97 -10.61 -0.42
CA GLU A 63 12.20 -12.03 -0.10
C GLU A 63 13.03 -12.18 1.19
#